data_AF-A0A8X7NH49-F1
#
_entry.id   AF-A0A8X7NH49-F1
#
_cell.length_a   1.000
_cell.length_b   1.000
_cell.length_c   1.000
_cell.angle_alpha   90.00
_cell.angle_beta   90.00
_cell.angle_gamma   90.00
#
_symmetry.space_group_name_H-M   'P 1'
#
loop_
_entity.id
_entity.type
_entity.pdbx_description
1 polymer ?
#
loop_
_entity_poly.entity_id
_entity_poly.type
_entity_poly.pdbx_seq_one_letter_code
_entity_poly.pdbx_strand_id
1 'polypeptide(L)'
;MSQLKKTNLNSVKDLQKTTDENLNSVLQQLGYEESFAITDLKLGLGLSTVVVAGLLFLADKKYEFKQIYSITVAACVIYGFLNVILFLINLKYKNVKYIGVDSKGNKITIASDIKKYEPNYNVTITFKDTVVTGSIPFNKFFDVIGYFNRDEFTTLLSDEISRAGKKNE
;
A
#
# COMPACT_ATOMS: atom_id res chain seq x y z
N MET A 1 -8.63 -21.03 12.96
CA MET A 1 -9.28 -20.99 11.63
C MET A 1 -9.79 -19.58 11.41
N SER A 2 -9.21 -18.84 10.46
CA SER A 2 -9.70 -17.49 10.14
C SER A 2 -11.09 -17.63 9.54
N GLN A 3 -12.12 -17.06 10.18
CA GLN A 3 -13.47 -17.13 9.63
C GLN A 3 -13.48 -16.49 8.25
N LEU A 4 -13.90 -17.26 7.25
CA LEU A 4 -14.10 -16.76 5.89
C LEU A 4 -15.13 -15.63 5.96
N LYS A 5 -14.69 -14.40 5.68
CA LYS A 5 -15.54 -13.22 5.72
C LYS A 5 -16.40 -13.19 4.47
N LYS A 6 -17.72 -13.36 4.64
CA LYS A 6 -18.68 -13.19 3.56
C LYS A 6 -18.63 -11.74 3.08
N THR A 7 -18.34 -11.55 1.80
CA THR A 7 -18.21 -10.23 1.18
C THR A 7 -19.51 -9.86 0.46
N ASN A 8 -19.87 -8.58 0.50
CA ASN A 8 -21.04 -8.09 -0.24
C ASN A 8 -20.74 -8.05 -1.75
N LEU A 9 -21.34 -8.97 -2.50
CA LEU A 9 -21.17 -9.09 -3.95
C LEU A 9 -21.65 -7.86 -4.73
N ASN A 10 -22.61 -7.11 -4.19
CA ASN A 10 -23.16 -5.92 -4.85
C ASN A 10 -22.29 -4.68 -4.66
N SER A 11 -21.22 -4.77 -3.87
CA SER A 11 -20.32 -3.67 -3.58
C SER A 11 -18.93 -3.95 -4.15
N VAL A 12 -18.64 -3.34 -5.30
CA VAL A 12 -17.32 -3.47 -5.97
C VAL A 12 -16.18 -3.02 -5.04
N LYS A 13 -16.44 -2.05 -4.16
CA LYS A 13 -15.47 -1.60 -3.16
C LYS A 13 -15.20 -2.65 -2.10
N ASP A 14 -16.23 -3.37 -1.64
CA ASP A 14 -16.04 -4.45 -0.66
C ASP A 14 -15.32 -5.64 -1.29
N LEU A 15 -15.62 -5.97 -2.55
CA LEU A 15 -14.89 -6.99 -3.31
C LEU A 15 -13.41 -6.65 -3.46
N GLN A 16 -13.10 -5.40 -3.85
CA GLN A 16 -11.71 -4.93 -3.93
C GLN A 16 -11.03 -5.01 -2.56
N LYS A 17 -11.68 -4.51 -1.51
CA LYS A 17 -11.13 -4.51 -0.15
C LYS A 17 -10.80 -5.93 0.32
N THR A 18 -11.72 -6.88 0.18
CA THR A 18 -11.47 -8.27 0.57
C THR A 18 -10.34 -8.89 -0.26
N THR A 19 -10.25 -8.56 -1.55
CA THR A 19 -9.15 -9.03 -2.42
C THR A 19 -7.81 -8.47 -1.95
N ASP A 20 -7.73 -7.15 -1.72
CA ASP A 20 -6.53 -6.47 -1.23
C ASP A 20 -6.10 -7.00 0.15
N GLU A 21 -7.05 -7.31 1.05
CA GLU A 21 -6.80 -7.92 2.37
C GLU A 21 -6.16 -9.33 2.26
N ASN A 22 -6.48 -10.09 1.21
CA ASN A 22 -5.94 -11.44 0.98
C ASN A 22 -4.68 -11.46 0.09
N LEU A 23 -4.34 -10.33 -0.55
CA LEU A 23 -3.25 -10.23 -1.51
C LEU A 23 -1.89 -10.61 -0.91
N ASN A 24 -1.61 -10.17 0.32
CA ASN A 24 -0.37 -10.52 1.02
C ASN A 24 -0.22 -12.04 1.20
N SER A 25 -1.28 -12.71 1.68
CA SER A 25 -1.25 -14.16 1.90
C SER A 25 -1.07 -14.94 0.60
N VAL A 26 -1.63 -14.47 -0.51
CA VAL A 26 -1.47 -15.07 -1.83
C VAL A 26 -0.03 -14.92 -2.34
N LEU A 27 0.57 -13.75 -2.16
CA LEU A 27 1.93 -13.47 -2.63
C LEU A 27 3.00 -14.17 -1.80
N GLN A 28 2.78 -14.32 -0.50
CA GLN A 28 3.60 -15.17 0.36
C GLN A 28 3.57 -16.63 -0.11
N GLN A 29 2.40 -17.15 -0.53
CA GLN A 29 2.29 -18.49 -1.12
C GLN A 29 3.08 -18.61 -2.44
N LEU A 30 3.22 -17.50 -3.18
CA LEU A 30 4.04 -17.43 -4.39
C LEU A 30 5.55 -17.19 -4.12
N GLY A 31 5.95 -17.07 -2.85
CA GLY A 31 7.36 -16.91 -2.46
C GLY A 31 7.87 -15.47 -2.39
N TYR A 32 6.97 -14.48 -2.39
CA TYR A 32 7.35 -13.07 -2.19
C TYR A 32 7.23 -12.68 -0.72
N GLU A 33 8.29 -12.06 -0.19
CA GLU A 33 8.27 -11.46 1.14
C GLU A 33 7.79 -10.01 1.07
N GLU A 34 6.88 -9.63 1.96
CA GLU A 34 6.33 -8.28 2.01
C GLU A 34 7.37 -7.27 2.52
N SER A 35 7.48 -6.14 1.84
CA SER A 35 8.34 -5.03 2.24
C SER A 35 7.53 -3.92 2.92
N PHE A 36 7.83 -3.67 4.19
CA PHE A 36 7.20 -2.61 4.98
C PHE A 36 7.90 -1.25 4.90
N ALA A 37 8.94 -1.11 4.07
CA ALA A 37 9.79 0.09 4.04
C ALA A 37 9.03 1.42 3.87
N ILE A 38 7.96 1.44 3.08
CA ILE A 38 7.14 2.64 2.88
C ILE A 38 6.27 2.93 4.12
N THR A 39 5.77 1.89 4.78
CA THR A 39 5.03 2.01 6.04
C THR A 39 5.93 2.52 7.15
N ASP A 40 7.12 1.96 7.28
CA ASP A 40 8.12 2.38 8.26
C ASP A 40 8.58 3.82 8.02
N LEU A 41 8.76 4.21 6.76
CA LEU A 41 9.09 5.59 6.40
C LEU A 41 7.97 6.57 6.81
N LYS A 42 6.70 6.23 6.55
CA LYS A 42 5.57 7.06 6.98
C LYS A 42 5.50 7.17 8.50
N LEU A 43 5.73 6.06 9.20
CA LEU A 43 5.76 6.02 10.66
C LEU A 43 6.89 6.89 11.22
N GLY A 44 8.11 6.75 10.68
CA GLY A 44 9.26 7.54 11.07
C GLY A 44 9.08 9.04 10.83
N LEU A 45 8.49 9.43 9.68
CA LEU A 45 8.15 10.83 9.40
C LEU A 45 7.11 11.35 10.39
N GLY A 46 6.06 10.58 10.68
CA GLY A 46 5.05 10.94 11.68
C GLY A 46 5.67 11.13 13.08
N LEU A 47 6.49 10.18 13.54
CA LEU A 47 7.19 10.27 14.83
C LEU A 47 8.13 11.49 14.89
N SER A 48 8.80 11.82 13.78
CA SER A 48 9.65 13.00 13.69
C SER A 48 8.87 14.29 13.97
N THR A 49 7.64 14.41 13.45
CA THR A 49 6.79 15.58 13.74
C THR A 49 6.42 15.70 15.22
N VAL A 50 6.18 14.57 15.90
CA VAL A 50 5.87 14.53 17.33
C VAL A 50 7.09 14.95 18.16
N VAL A 51 8.29 14.52 17.76
CA VAL A 51 9.54 14.93 18.41
C VAL A 51 9.75 16.44 18.29
N VAL A 52 9.51 17.03 17.11
CA VAL A 52 9.60 18.49 16.91
C VAL A 52 8.63 19.23 17.84
N ALA A 53 7.38 18.77 17.95
CA ALA A 53 6.40 19.35 18.85
C ALA A 53 6.80 19.22 20.33
N GLY A 54 7.34 18.06 20.72
CA GLY A 54 7.81 17.82 22.09
C GLY A 54 9.01 18.71 22.46
N LEU A 55 9.96 18.89 21.55
CA LEU A 55 11.10 19.79 21.76
C LEU A 55 10.66 21.25 21.88
N LEU A 56 9.70 21.67 21.04
CA LEU A 56 9.14 23.01 21.12
C LEU A 56 8.45 23.25 22.47
N PHE A 57 7.63 22.30 22.93
CA PHE A 57 6.97 22.38 24.23
C PHE A 57 7.96 22.47 25.41
N LEU A 58 9.07 21.72 25.35
CA LEU A 58 10.11 21.80 26.37
C LEU A 58 10.83 23.16 26.38
N ALA A 59 11.01 23.76 25.21
CA ALA A 59 11.61 25.08 25.08
C ALA A 59 10.64 26.17 25.56
N ASP A 60 9.35 26.08 25.23
CA ASP A 60 8.30 26.99 25.73
C ASP A 60 8.21 26.99 27.26
N LYS A 61 8.48 25.84 27.91
CA LYS A 61 8.48 25.75 29.38
C LYS A 61 9.63 26.52 30.05
N LYS A 62 10.74 26.76 29.36
CA LYS A 62 11.97 27.33 29.94
C LYS A 62 12.21 28.80 29.58
N TYR A 63 11.74 29.27 28.44
CA TYR A 63 12.06 30.58 27.90
C TYR A 63 10.82 31.46 27.75
N GLU A 64 11.01 32.78 27.76
CA GLU A 64 9.92 33.71 27.45
C GLU A 64 9.60 33.73 25.95
N PHE A 65 8.34 34.00 25.61
CA PHE A 65 7.80 33.95 24.25
C PHE A 65 8.63 34.75 23.22
N LYS A 66 9.18 35.90 23.62
CA LYS A 66 9.94 36.78 22.73
C LYS A 66 11.27 36.16 22.27
N GLN A 67 11.86 35.29 23.08
CA GLN A 67 13.14 34.62 22.76
C GLN A 67 12.90 33.37 21.91
N ILE A 68 11.78 32.68 22.11
CA ILE A 68 11.46 31.44 21.40
C ILE A 68 10.75 31.66 20.07
N TYR A 69 10.17 32.84 19.82
CA TYR A 69 9.42 33.14 18.59
C TYR A 69 10.13 32.68 17.30
N SER A 70 11.41 33.02 17.13
CA SER A 70 12.18 32.61 15.95
C SER A 70 12.36 31.08 15.86
N ILE A 71 12.50 30.41 17.00
CA ILE A 71 12.60 28.94 17.09
C ILE A 71 11.25 28.31 16.75
N THR A 72 10.14 28.86 17.25
CA THR A 72 8.78 28.41 16.94
C THR A 72 8.49 28.53 15.45
N VAL A 73 8.85 29.66 14.83
CA VAL A 73 8.70 29.85 13.38
C VAL A 73 9.53 28.81 12.62
N ALA A 74 10.79 28.59 13.01
CA ALA A 74 11.63 27.55 12.40
C ALA A 74 11.03 26.14 12.56
N ALA A 75 10.50 25.82 13.74
CA ALA A 75 9.83 24.53 14.00
C ALA A 75 8.58 24.34 13.12
N CYS A 76 7.77 25.38 12.93
CA CYS A 76 6.62 25.36 12.02
C CYS A 76 7.05 25.10 10.57
N VAL A 77 8.13 25.73 10.11
CA VAL A 77 8.67 25.51 8.75
C VAL A 77 9.13 24.06 8.57
N ILE A 78 9.88 23.53 9.54
CA ILE A 78 10.34 22.13 9.53
C ILE A 78 9.14 21.17 9.53
N TYR A 79 8.14 21.42 10.38
CA TYR A 79 6.92 20.63 10.43
C TYR A 79 6.16 20.65 9.10
N GLY A 80 6.02 21.82 8.49
CA GLY A 80 5.40 21.98 7.16
C GLY A 80 6.14 21.17 6.10
N PHE A 81 7.48 21.23 6.09
CA PHE A 81 8.30 20.49 5.15
C PHE A 81 8.15 18.97 5.31
N LEU A 82 8.17 18.45 6.54
CA LEU A 82 7.93 17.02 6.82
C LEU A 82 6.55 16.56 6.33
N ASN A 83 5.52 17.40 6.50
CA ASN A 83 4.17 17.10 6.00
C ASN A 83 4.09 17.11 4.46
N VAL A 84 4.80 18.02 3.78
CA VAL A 84 4.89 18.03 2.32
C VAL A 84 5.53 16.74 1.81
N ILE A 85 6.63 16.27 2.43
CA ILE A 85 7.25 15.00 2.07
C ILE A 85 6.27 13.84 2.25
N LEU A 86 5.59 13.79 3.39
CA LEU A 86 4.59 12.76 3.68
C LEU A 86 3.45 12.78 2.65
N PHE A 87 3.00 13.97 2.24
CA PHE A 87 1.99 14.14 1.20
C PHE A 87 2.45 13.60 -0.15
N LEU A 88 3.67 13.92 -0.58
CA LEU A 88 4.25 13.42 -1.84
C LEU A 88 4.38 11.88 -1.86
N ILE A 89 4.79 11.28 -0.74
CA ILE A 89 4.86 9.82 -0.59
C ILE A 89 3.45 9.22 -0.73
N ASN A 90 2.45 9.77 -0.04
CA ASN A 90 1.08 9.25 -0.14
C ASN A 90 0.50 9.40 -1.56
N LEU A 91 0.83 10.48 -2.27
CA LEU A 91 0.40 10.68 -3.65
C LEU A 91 1.03 9.64 -4.59
N LYS A 92 2.33 9.39 -4.46
CA LYS A 92 3.05 8.40 -5.29
C LYS A 92 2.57 6.96 -5.07
N TYR A 93 2.25 6.58 -3.83
CA TYR A 93 1.91 5.20 -3.47
C TYR A 93 0.40 4.96 -3.24
N LYS A 94 -0.48 5.87 -3.69
CA LYS A 94 -1.92 5.82 -3.41
C LYS A 94 -2.59 4.50 -3.83
N ASN A 95 -2.21 3.97 -4.99
CA ASN A 95 -2.83 2.77 -5.57
C ASN A 95 -2.00 1.51 -5.33
N VAL A 96 -0.80 1.65 -4.76
CA VAL A 96 0.08 0.52 -4.47
C VAL A 96 -0.46 -0.18 -3.22
N LYS A 97 -0.85 -1.44 -3.37
CA LYS A 97 -1.40 -2.25 -2.29
C LYS A 97 -0.37 -3.19 -1.69
N TYR A 98 0.60 -3.62 -2.50
CA TYR A 98 1.62 -4.53 -2.06
C TYR A 98 2.96 -4.23 -2.72
N ILE A 99 4.02 -4.33 -1.93
CA ILE A 99 5.41 -4.29 -2.37
C ILE A 99 6.07 -5.51 -1.79
N GLY A 100 6.61 -6.38 -2.65
CA GLY A 100 7.31 -7.58 -2.23
C GLY A 100 8.70 -7.69 -2.82
N VAL A 101 9.50 -8.56 -2.22
CA VAL A 101 10.83 -8.92 -2.69
C VAL A 101 10.87 -10.44 -2.85
N ASP A 102 11.32 -10.90 -4.01
CA ASP A 102 11.58 -12.31 -4.28
C ASP A 102 12.88 -12.76 -3.58
N SER A 103 13.06 -14.06 -3.38
CA SER A 103 14.28 -14.67 -2.81
C SER A 103 15.58 -14.27 -3.56
N LYS A 104 15.45 -13.85 -4.82
CA LYS A 104 16.55 -13.32 -5.64
C LYS A 104 16.81 -11.81 -5.46
N GLY A 105 16.11 -11.15 -4.54
CA GLY A 105 16.21 -9.70 -4.29
C GLY A 105 15.41 -8.83 -5.26
N ASN A 106 14.54 -9.43 -6.08
CA ASN A 106 13.81 -8.69 -7.12
C ASN A 106 12.55 -8.06 -6.54
N LYS A 107 12.40 -6.74 -6.70
CA LYS A 107 11.23 -6.02 -6.20
C LYS A 107 10.03 -6.17 -7.15
N ILE A 108 8.89 -6.61 -6.60
CA ILE A 108 7.59 -6.60 -7.25
C ILE A 108 6.71 -5.55 -6.60
N THR A 109 6.01 -4.74 -7.40
CA THR A 109 5.03 -3.77 -6.91
C THR A 109 3.68 -4.06 -7.55
N ILE A 110 2.64 -4.19 -6.72
CA ILE A 110 1.29 -4.47 -7.17
C ILE A 110 0.39 -3.30 -6.76
N ALA A 111 -0.19 -2.66 -7.77
CA ALA A 111 -1.20 -1.65 -7.61
C ALA A 111 -2.56 -2.21 -8.05
N SER A 112 -3.61 -1.90 -7.30
CA SER A 112 -4.98 -2.28 -7.63
C SER A 112 -5.85 -1.05 -7.87
N ASP A 113 -6.72 -1.14 -8.87
CA ASP A 113 -7.69 -0.12 -9.20
C ASP A 113 -9.03 -0.74 -9.62
N ILE A 114 -10.11 -0.02 -9.37
CA ILE A 114 -11.45 -0.42 -9.80
C ILE A 114 -12.12 0.75 -10.52
N LYS A 115 -12.76 0.44 -11.64
CA LYS A 115 -13.62 1.40 -12.33
C LYS A 115 -15.01 1.36 -11.72
N LYS A 116 -15.63 2.53 -11.62
CA LYS A 116 -17.00 2.65 -11.10
C LYS A 116 -17.95 1.87 -12.01
N TYR A 117 -18.73 0.96 -11.43
CA TYR A 117 -19.70 0.09 -12.12
C TYR A 117 -19.13 -1.05 -12.99
N GLU A 118 -17.81 -1.24 -13.02
CA GLU A 118 -17.21 -2.42 -13.66
C GLU A 118 -16.76 -3.43 -12.59
N PRO A 119 -17.28 -4.67 -12.59
CA PRO A 119 -16.91 -5.69 -11.61
C PRO A 119 -15.60 -6.39 -11.99
N ASN A 120 -14.58 -5.61 -12.34
CA ASN A 120 -13.26 -6.07 -12.72
C ASN A 120 -12.21 -5.53 -11.75
N TYR A 121 -11.36 -6.42 -11.25
CA TYR A 121 -10.18 -6.07 -10.48
C TYR A 121 -9.04 -5.74 -11.45
N ASN A 122 -8.75 -4.45 -11.62
CA ASN A 122 -7.61 -4.03 -12.42
C ASN A 122 -6.35 -4.10 -11.57
N VAL A 123 -5.38 -4.87 -12.01
CA VAL A 123 -4.11 -5.06 -11.32
C VAL A 123 -3.00 -4.56 -12.21
N THR A 124 -2.11 -3.72 -11.68
CA THR A 124 -0.89 -3.29 -12.35
C THR A 124 0.29 -3.87 -11.60
N ILE A 125 1.02 -4.76 -12.28
CA ILE A 125 2.19 -5.45 -11.76
C ILE A 125 3.41 -4.79 -12.37
N THR A 126 4.31 -4.31 -11.52
CA THR A 126 5.61 -3.77 -11.93
C THR A 126 6.72 -4.68 -11.43
N PHE A 127 7.53 -5.19 -12.35
CA PHE A 127 8.68 -6.05 -12.07
C PHE A 127 9.89 -5.61 -12.88
N LYS A 128 10.98 -5.20 -12.21
CA LYS A 128 12.27 -4.80 -12.83
C LYS A 128 12.12 -3.92 -14.10
N ASP A 129 11.28 -2.88 -14.04
CA ASP A 129 10.96 -1.94 -15.13
C ASP A 129 9.89 -2.37 -16.14
N THR A 130 9.41 -3.62 -16.09
CA THR A 130 8.26 -4.05 -16.89
C THR A 130 6.97 -3.80 -16.14
N VAL A 131 6.06 -3.04 -16.75
CA VAL A 131 4.71 -2.80 -16.24
C VAL A 131 3.72 -3.63 -17.06
N VAL A 132 2.96 -4.48 -16.38
CA VAL A 132 1.86 -5.26 -16.97
C VAL A 132 0.56 -4.90 -16.25
N THR A 133 -0.46 -4.58 -17.03
CA THR A 133 -1.81 -4.35 -16.52
C THR A 133 -2.69 -5.54 -16.89
N GLY A 134 -3.28 -6.17 -15.88
CA GLY A 134 -4.27 -7.22 -16.00
C GLY A 134 -5.64 -6.74 -15.51
N SER A 135 -6.71 -7.35 -16.03
CA SER A 135 -8.08 -7.10 -15.57
C SER A 135 -8.74 -8.45 -15.30
N ILE A 136 -8.95 -8.75 -14.02
CA ILE A 136 -9.51 -10.02 -13.57
C ILE A 136 -10.94 -9.79 -13.09
N PRO A 137 -11.97 -10.38 -13.72
CA PRO A 137 -13.35 -10.28 -13.25
C PRO A 137 -13.52 -10.92 -11.86
N PHE A 138 -14.23 -10.26 -10.95
CA PHE A 138 -14.42 -10.76 -9.58
C PHE A 138 -15.12 -12.12 -9.53
N ASN A 139 -15.98 -12.43 -10.50
CA ASN A 139 -16.70 -13.71 -10.58
C ASN A 139 -15.81 -14.93 -10.82
N LYS A 140 -14.53 -14.74 -11.16
CA LYS A 140 -13.58 -15.84 -11.36
C LYS A 140 -13.02 -16.37 -10.04
N PHE A 141 -13.03 -15.58 -8.97
CA PHE A 141 -12.42 -15.96 -7.70
C PHE A 141 -13.31 -15.64 -6.49
N PHE A 142 -14.49 -15.05 -6.70
CA PHE A 142 -15.55 -15.01 -5.70
C PHE A 142 -16.64 -16.02 -6.05
N ASP A 143 -17.01 -16.82 -5.05
CA ASP A 143 -18.14 -17.74 -5.14
C ASP A 143 -19.48 -16.97 -5.14
N VAL A 144 -20.56 -17.62 -5.60
CA VAL A 144 -21.94 -17.10 -5.66
C VAL A 144 -22.44 -16.66 -4.28
N ILE A 145 -21.87 -17.22 -3.21
CA ILE A 145 -22.23 -16.90 -1.83
C ILE A 145 -21.38 -15.73 -1.28
N GLY A 146 -20.37 -15.26 -2.00
CA GLY A 146 -19.51 -14.13 -1.62
C GLY A 146 -18.26 -14.49 -0.83
N TYR A 147 -17.81 -15.75 -0.95
CA TYR A 147 -16.54 -16.20 -0.38
C TYR A 147 -15.39 -16.04 -1.38
N PHE A 148 -14.22 -15.64 -0.87
CA PHE A 148 -13.01 -15.48 -1.66
C PHE A 148 -12.30 -16.82 -1.82
N ASN A 149 -12.19 -17.30 -3.05
CA ASN A 149 -11.42 -18.48 -3.40
C ASN A 149 -9.95 -18.10 -3.63
N ARG A 150 -9.12 -18.46 -2.65
CA ARG A 150 -7.70 -18.12 -2.66
C ARG A 150 -6.93 -18.83 -3.76
N ASP A 151 -7.15 -20.13 -3.95
CA ASP A 151 -6.35 -20.94 -4.88
C ASP A 151 -6.57 -20.52 -6.34
N GLU A 152 -7.81 -20.20 -6.71
CA GLU A 152 -8.11 -19.66 -8.04
C GLU A 152 -7.48 -18.28 -8.26
N PHE A 153 -7.56 -17.40 -7.26
CA PHE A 153 -6.91 -16.10 -7.36
C PHE A 153 -5.38 -16.22 -7.44
N THR A 154 -4.76 -17.12 -6.67
CA THR A 154 -3.32 -17.40 -6.73
C THR A 154 -2.90 -17.85 -8.13
N THR A 155 -3.68 -18.73 -8.77
CA THR A 155 -3.40 -19.21 -10.12
C THR A 155 -3.48 -18.08 -11.15
N LEU A 156 -4.57 -17.29 -11.12
CA LEU A 156 -4.75 -16.15 -12.02
C LEU A 156 -3.68 -15.08 -11.85
N LEU A 157 -3.30 -14.80 -10.59
CA LEU A 157 -2.25 -13.83 -10.29
C LEU A 157 -0.87 -14.36 -10.73
N SER A 158 -0.59 -15.65 -10.54
CA SER A 158 0.64 -16.29 -11.01
C SER A 158 0.77 -16.20 -12.53
N ASP A 159 -0.33 -16.36 -13.29
CA ASP A 159 -0.34 -16.21 -14.74
C ASP A 159 -0.09 -14.77 -15.20
N GLU A 160 -0.63 -13.76 -14.48
CA GLU A 160 -0.35 -12.34 -14.73
C GLU A 160 1.11 -11.98 -14.38
N ILE A 161 1.63 -12.47 -13.25
CA ILE A 161 3.04 -12.28 -12.85
C ILE A 161 3.98 -12.97 -13.84
N SER A 162 3.65 -14.18 -14.29
CA SER A 162 4.41 -14.90 -15.30
C SER A 162 4.45 -14.16 -16.63
N ARG A 163 3.35 -13.48 -17.02
CA ARG A 163 3.35 -12.57 -18.18
C ARG A 163 4.27 -11.36 -17.98
N ALA A 164 4.36 -10.81 -16.77
CA ALA A 164 5.29 -9.74 -16.44
C ALA A 164 6.76 -10.22 -16.42
N GLY A 165 7.02 -11.45 -15.95
CA GLY A 165 8.35 -12.05 -15.88
C GLY A 165 8.87 -12.57 -17.23
N LYS A 166 8.04 -13.28 -18.00
CA LYS A 166 8.41 -13.85 -19.32
C LYS A 166 8.70 -12.80 -20.38
N LYS A 167 8.24 -11.56 -20.22
CA LYS A 167 8.54 -10.50 -21.18
C LYS A 167 10.02 -10.04 -21.15
N ASN A 168 10.81 -10.58 -20.20
CA ASN A 168 12.22 -10.28 -20.00
C ASN A 168 13.16 -11.50 -20.22
N GLU A 169 12.68 -12.61 -20.78
CA GLU A 169 13.50 -13.67 -21.40
C GLU A 169 13.36 -13.60 -22.92
#